data_AF-A0A9X2WI66-F1
#
_entry.id   AF-A0A9X2WI66-F1
#
_cell.length_a   1.000
_cell.length_b   1.000
_cell.length_c   1.000
_cell.angle_alpha   90.00
_cell.angle_beta   90.00
_cell.angle_gamma   90.00
#
_symmetry.space_group_name_H-M   'P 1'
#
loop_
_entity.id
_entity.type
_entity.pdbx_description
1 polymer ?
#
loop_
_entity_poly.entity_id
_entity_poly.type
_entity_poly.pdbx_seq_one_letter_code
_entity_poly.pdbx_strand_id
1 'polypeptide(L)'
;MQKAHSSRSQKRLALAMAIAAIGLTACGGSDNKSSSNTGLKKVFNCTNSSTAGARVICIGSANDLTDSNVQDELIEALAGAETGDTFVLPQGRYAFTSTIDFNGLVDNIPVSNLTFKGAGMEKTIIDASGAASDGFLINNTDHLIFEDFAIYESNNNALKVTKSDGVIMRRMATVWETDYQSTNGAYGLYPVQTSNVLIEDCYVKGSADAGIYVGQSDKIVVRNNIAEKNVAGIEIENSTEADVYGNTATGNTGGILIFDLPIGNGKYGSGVRVFDNNVEANNAPNFAKVGTFAGGVHIVPPGTGVIVLSTSDVEIYNNIIKDHQTTAIAVTSYMLPDDKVAAVPDQDVGGEVMSYGDIHPYAEVFMDGWSPFVRNINIHNNTISLAAALNNPQGELIQDLIDGYTAFHSQLPDVASGKTTVPHILYDGVGELLANTPNPGGGGSIMQAIAGGINQIAAEVKANIPNAPDYTAIDLSKFAPYATDGGLCQSDNGIDGVDLFAASVYETTAAAGTFVDGAPVTKLEQLTTNTGIAASVMADPDGVMNCASGFEGTAATVTFNAQTFGCSADDSSNPSCAL
;
A
#
# COMPACT_ATOMS: atom_id res chain seq x y z
N MET A 1 0.99 52.84 -16.12
CA MET A 1 -0.03 53.19 -17.12
C MET A 1 0.38 52.60 -18.47
N GLN A 2 -0.50 51.76 -19.03
CA GLN A 2 -0.74 51.43 -20.46
C GLN A 2 0.47 51.02 -21.35
N LYS A 3 0.58 49.75 -21.74
CA LYS A 3 -0.12 48.99 -22.81
C LYS A 3 0.52 49.18 -24.21
N ALA A 4 1.03 48.10 -24.82
CA ALA A 4 0.37 47.35 -25.91
C ALA A 4 1.35 46.56 -26.83
N HIS A 5 0.91 45.33 -27.20
CA HIS A 5 1.16 44.54 -28.45
C HIS A 5 2.58 43.96 -28.72
N SER A 6 2.80 42.79 -29.34
CA SER A 6 2.00 41.66 -29.87
C SER A 6 2.95 40.55 -30.39
N SER A 7 2.52 39.29 -30.26
CA SER A 7 2.83 38.05 -31.04
C SER A 7 4.29 37.60 -31.35
N ARG A 8 4.64 36.35 -31.02
CA ARG A 8 4.52 35.17 -31.93
C ARG A 8 5.01 33.84 -31.29
N SER A 9 4.20 32.79 -31.48
CA SER A 9 4.57 31.42 -31.86
C SER A 9 5.46 30.56 -30.93
N GLN A 10 4.83 29.73 -30.11
CA GLN A 10 5.40 28.43 -29.70
C GLN A 10 4.45 27.30 -30.13
N LYS A 11 4.98 26.37 -30.94
CA LYS A 11 4.36 25.10 -31.29
C LYS A 11 4.32 24.24 -30.01
N ARG A 12 3.13 23.96 -29.49
CA ARG A 12 2.93 22.94 -28.45
C ARG A 12 2.50 21.64 -29.12
N LEU A 13 3.26 20.59 -28.84
CA LEU A 13 2.91 19.20 -29.11
C LEU A 13 1.63 18.89 -28.31
N ALA A 14 0.54 18.57 -29.00
CA ALA A 14 -0.73 18.23 -28.38
C ALA A 14 -0.68 16.76 -27.94
N LEU A 15 -0.71 16.52 -26.63
CA LEU A 15 -0.95 15.21 -26.03
C LEU A 15 -2.47 14.95 -26.13
N ALA A 16 -2.86 13.92 -26.88
CA ALA A 16 -4.24 13.52 -27.03
C ALA A 16 -4.69 12.69 -25.81
N MET A 17 -5.26 13.35 -24.81
CA MET A 17 -6.10 12.67 -23.82
C MET A 17 -7.45 12.34 -24.47
N ALA A 18 -7.67 11.07 -24.78
CA ALA A 18 -8.98 10.56 -25.19
C ALA A 18 -9.88 10.43 -23.96
N ILE A 19 -10.49 11.53 -23.53
CA ILE A 19 -11.60 11.51 -22.58
C ILE A 19 -12.87 11.22 -23.39
N ALA A 20 -13.38 9.99 -23.28
CA ALA A 20 -14.70 9.64 -23.79
C ALA A 20 -15.79 10.29 -22.91
N ALA A 21 -16.11 11.56 -23.19
CA ALA A 21 -17.23 12.26 -22.57
C ALA A 21 -18.55 11.84 -23.23
N ILE A 22 -19.39 11.09 -22.50
CA ILE A 22 -20.78 10.84 -22.89
C ILE A 22 -21.61 12.07 -22.52
N GLY A 23 -22.29 12.64 -23.53
CA GLY A 23 -23.05 13.87 -23.41
C GLY A 23 -24.32 13.73 -22.57
N LEU A 24 -24.47 14.64 -21.59
CA LEU A 24 -25.71 14.89 -20.87
C LEU A 24 -26.47 16.02 -21.56
N THR A 25 -27.55 15.68 -22.27
CA THR A 25 -28.60 16.65 -22.61
C THR A 25 -29.47 16.91 -21.39
N ALA A 26 -29.46 18.16 -20.95
CA ALA A 26 -30.35 18.70 -19.93
C ALA A 26 -31.79 18.84 -20.46
N CYS A 27 -32.78 18.47 -19.64
CA CYS A 27 -34.05 19.18 -19.50
C CYS A 27 -34.79 18.73 -18.22
N GLY A 28 -34.81 19.63 -17.22
CA GLY A 28 -35.87 19.94 -16.25
C GLY A 28 -36.68 18.84 -15.54
N GLY A 29 -36.67 18.89 -14.20
CA GLY A 29 -37.74 18.39 -13.34
C GLY A 29 -37.24 17.62 -12.12
N SER A 30 -37.61 18.08 -10.92
CA SER A 30 -37.29 17.49 -9.61
C SER A 30 -37.71 16.02 -9.47
N ASP A 31 -36.84 15.20 -8.85
CA ASP A 31 -37.15 14.21 -7.78
C ASP A 31 -36.12 13.05 -7.76
N ASN A 32 -35.71 12.66 -6.54
CA ASN A 32 -35.01 11.44 -6.09
C ASN A 32 -33.95 10.79 -7.01
N LYS A 33 -32.67 10.96 -6.66
CA LYS A 33 -31.55 10.22 -7.27
C LYS A 33 -31.31 8.89 -6.55
N SER A 34 -31.84 7.81 -7.13
CA SER A 34 -31.22 6.49 -7.12
C SER A 34 -30.40 6.38 -8.42
N SER A 35 -29.07 6.25 -8.33
CA SER A 35 -28.19 6.02 -9.49
C SER A 35 -28.28 4.55 -9.94
N SER A 36 -29.43 4.12 -10.40
CA SER A 36 -29.52 2.82 -11.08
C SER A 36 -29.11 3.00 -12.54
N ASN A 37 -27.91 2.54 -12.89
CA ASN A 37 -27.54 2.37 -14.30
C ASN A 37 -28.32 1.16 -14.86
N THR A 38 -29.62 1.36 -15.09
CA THR A 38 -30.59 0.38 -15.63
C THR A 38 -30.40 0.10 -17.13
N GLY A 39 -29.38 0.66 -17.76
CA GLY A 39 -29.16 0.58 -19.21
C GLY A 39 -28.46 -0.70 -19.70
N LEU A 40 -27.91 -1.51 -18.80
CA LEU A 40 -27.12 -2.68 -19.19
C LEU A 40 -28.01 -3.88 -19.49
N LYS A 41 -28.10 -4.23 -20.78
CA LYS A 41 -28.92 -5.37 -21.21
C LYS A 41 -28.36 -6.65 -20.60
N LYS A 42 -29.23 -7.40 -19.90
CA LYS A 42 -28.94 -8.75 -19.45
C LYS A 42 -28.86 -9.70 -20.65
N VAL A 43 -27.73 -10.40 -20.80
CA VAL A 43 -27.48 -11.35 -21.89
C VAL A 43 -26.89 -12.62 -21.30
N PHE A 44 -27.37 -13.76 -21.77
CA PHE A 44 -26.78 -15.04 -21.44
C PHE A 44 -25.53 -15.26 -22.30
N ASN A 45 -24.36 -15.38 -21.66
CA ASN A 45 -23.06 -15.33 -22.35
C ASN A 45 -22.48 -16.71 -22.65
N CYS A 46 -23.20 -17.78 -22.32
CA CYS A 46 -22.76 -19.12 -22.67
C CYS A 46 -23.04 -19.45 -24.14
N THR A 47 -21.95 -19.59 -24.89
CA THR A 47 -21.89 -19.91 -26.31
C THR A 47 -21.13 -21.22 -26.50
N ASN A 48 -21.28 -21.88 -27.66
CA ASN A 48 -20.49 -23.08 -27.97
C ASN A 48 -18.97 -22.85 -27.89
N SER A 49 -18.51 -21.61 -28.11
CA SER A 49 -17.12 -21.21 -27.93
C SER A 49 -16.72 -21.05 -26.47
N SER A 50 -17.61 -20.57 -25.60
CA SER A 50 -17.30 -20.41 -24.16
C SER A 50 -17.37 -21.73 -23.39
N THR A 51 -17.99 -22.77 -23.97
CA THR A 51 -18.05 -24.13 -23.42
C THR A 51 -17.05 -25.09 -24.06
N ALA A 52 -16.12 -24.59 -24.88
CA ALA A 52 -15.06 -25.37 -25.48
C ALA A 52 -13.97 -25.68 -24.43
N GLY A 53 -14.15 -26.74 -23.64
CA GLY A 53 -13.22 -27.10 -22.56
C GLY A 53 -13.79 -28.13 -21.59
N ALA A 54 -13.02 -28.47 -20.56
CA ALA A 54 -13.49 -29.34 -19.47
C ALA A 54 -14.32 -28.51 -18.46
N ARG A 55 -15.49 -29.07 -18.10
CA ARG A 55 -16.44 -28.64 -17.03
C ARG A 55 -16.65 -27.12 -16.92
N VAL A 56 -17.51 -26.60 -17.81
CA VAL A 56 -17.98 -25.21 -17.82
C VAL A 56 -19.40 -25.15 -17.26
N ILE A 57 -19.61 -24.29 -16.26
CA ILE A 57 -20.90 -24.06 -15.62
C ILE A 57 -21.37 -22.65 -16.01
N CYS A 58 -22.49 -22.62 -16.72
CA CYS A 58 -23.11 -21.39 -17.18
C CYS A 58 -24.06 -20.88 -16.11
N ILE A 59 -23.83 -19.67 -15.59
CA ILE A 59 -24.70 -19.07 -14.58
C ILE A 59 -25.86 -18.33 -15.25
N GLY A 60 -27.06 -18.57 -14.75
CA GLY A 60 -28.33 -18.14 -15.32
C GLY A 60 -28.75 -18.99 -16.54
N SER A 61 -29.87 -18.60 -17.15
CA SER A 61 -30.31 -19.20 -18.42
C SER A 61 -30.81 -18.14 -19.40
N ALA A 62 -30.91 -18.50 -20.68
CA ALA A 62 -31.47 -17.58 -21.69
C ALA A 62 -32.91 -17.14 -21.40
N ASN A 63 -33.65 -17.89 -20.58
CA ASN A 63 -35.04 -17.60 -20.22
C ASN A 63 -35.18 -16.93 -18.85
N ASP A 64 -34.15 -16.99 -18.00
CA ASP A 64 -34.15 -16.40 -16.66
C ASP A 64 -32.75 -15.85 -16.30
N LEU A 65 -32.65 -14.52 -16.26
CA LEU A 65 -31.50 -13.76 -15.78
C LEU A 65 -31.93 -12.80 -14.66
N THR A 66 -32.93 -13.20 -13.86
CA THR A 66 -33.27 -12.46 -12.64
C THR A 66 -32.07 -12.43 -11.69
N ASP A 67 -32.01 -11.42 -10.82
CA ASP A 67 -30.89 -11.25 -9.90
C ASP A 67 -30.75 -12.46 -8.96
N SER A 68 -31.87 -12.90 -8.39
CA SER A 68 -31.93 -14.08 -7.53
C SER A 68 -31.49 -15.35 -8.26
N ASN A 69 -31.95 -15.58 -9.50
CA ASN A 69 -31.58 -16.78 -10.23
C ASN A 69 -30.08 -16.85 -10.52
N VAL A 70 -29.46 -15.74 -10.93
CA VAL A 70 -28.01 -15.68 -11.18
C VAL A 70 -27.20 -15.88 -9.89
N GLN A 71 -27.64 -15.32 -8.77
CA GLN A 71 -26.99 -15.51 -7.48
C GLN A 71 -27.14 -16.95 -6.98
N ASP A 72 -28.37 -17.47 -6.96
CA ASP A 72 -28.69 -18.80 -6.44
C ASP A 72 -27.98 -19.89 -7.26
N GLU A 73 -27.97 -19.80 -8.59
CA GLU A 73 -27.25 -20.75 -9.44
C GLU A 73 -25.73 -20.69 -9.23
N LEU A 74 -25.14 -19.51 -8.99
CA LEU A 74 -23.71 -19.41 -8.66
C LEU A 74 -23.39 -20.08 -7.31
N ILE A 75 -24.22 -19.84 -6.29
CA ILE A 75 -24.06 -20.45 -4.97
C ILE A 75 -24.21 -21.97 -5.05
N GLU A 76 -25.22 -22.47 -5.76
CA GLU A 76 -25.43 -23.91 -5.97
C GLU A 76 -24.25 -24.53 -6.73
N ALA A 77 -23.76 -23.87 -7.79
CA ALA A 77 -22.61 -24.31 -8.55
C ALA A 77 -21.34 -24.38 -7.70
N LEU A 78 -21.13 -23.42 -6.79
CA LEU A 78 -19.99 -23.44 -5.87
C LEU A 78 -20.10 -24.55 -4.82
N ALA A 79 -21.30 -24.83 -4.32
CA ALA A 79 -21.52 -25.92 -3.37
C ALA A 79 -21.20 -27.31 -3.97
N GLY A 80 -21.37 -27.47 -5.29
CA GLY A 80 -21.02 -28.66 -6.05
C GLY A 80 -19.72 -28.55 -6.86
N ALA A 81 -18.87 -27.56 -6.57
CA ALA A 81 -17.66 -27.31 -7.33
C ALA A 81 -16.68 -28.48 -7.24
N GLU A 82 -16.00 -28.74 -8.34
CA GLU A 82 -14.96 -29.75 -8.49
C GLU A 82 -13.75 -29.09 -9.18
N THR A 83 -12.57 -29.67 -9.00
CA THR A 83 -11.34 -29.12 -9.54
C THR A 83 -11.41 -28.91 -11.06
N GLY A 84 -11.04 -27.71 -11.52
CA GLY A 84 -11.07 -27.34 -12.94
C GLY A 84 -12.34 -26.64 -13.42
N ASP A 85 -13.34 -26.41 -12.55
CA ASP A 85 -14.58 -25.76 -12.96
C ASP A 85 -14.39 -24.31 -13.43
N THR A 86 -15.10 -23.97 -14.51
CA THR A 86 -15.20 -22.59 -15.01
C THR A 86 -16.64 -22.09 -14.89
N PHE A 87 -16.86 -21.09 -14.02
CA PHE A 87 -18.13 -20.39 -13.85
C PHE A 87 -18.23 -19.21 -14.80
N VAL A 88 -19.13 -19.29 -15.78
CA VAL A 88 -19.36 -18.22 -16.76
C VAL A 88 -20.54 -17.36 -16.29
N LEU A 89 -20.23 -16.13 -15.87
CA LEU A 89 -21.18 -15.13 -15.42
C LEU A 89 -21.81 -14.41 -16.63
N PRO A 90 -23.14 -14.21 -16.64
CA PRO A 90 -23.83 -13.52 -17.72
C PRO A 90 -23.53 -12.02 -17.73
N GLN A 91 -23.72 -11.36 -18.87
CA GLN A 91 -23.68 -9.91 -18.95
C GLN A 91 -24.94 -9.34 -18.28
N GLY A 92 -24.77 -8.29 -17.49
CA GLY A 92 -25.83 -7.59 -16.77
C GLY A 92 -25.30 -6.92 -15.51
N ARG A 93 -26.12 -6.07 -14.88
CA ARG A 93 -25.94 -5.66 -13.49
C ARG A 93 -26.89 -6.49 -12.62
N TYR A 94 -26.34 -7.21 -11.65
CA TYR A 94 -27.06 -8.16 -10.80
C TYR A 94 -26.97 -7.75 -9.34
N ALA A 95 -28.12 -7.50 -8.71
CA ALA A 95 -28.19 -7.14 -7.30
C ALA A 95 -28.14 -8.38 -6.40
N PHE A 96 -26.97 -8.64 -5.82
CA PHE A 96 -26.77 -9.78 -4.92
C PHE A 96 -27.13 -9.42 -3.49
N THR A 97 -27.86 -10.32 -2.83
CA THR A 97 -28.37 -10.15 -1.46
C THR A 97 -27.58 -10.90 -0.39
N SER A 98 -26.50 -11.59 -0.78
CA SER A 98 -25.60 -12.28 0.15
C SER A 98 -24.18 -12.28 -0.39
N THR A 99 -23.21 -12.51 0.51
CA THR A 99 -21.82 -12.81 0.14
C THR A 99 -21.77 -14.07 -0.71
N ILE A 100 -20.94 -14.07 -1.75
CA ILE A 100 -20.53 -15.28 -2.46
C ILE A 100 -19.36 -15.88 -1.69
N ASP A 101 -19.67 -16.86 -0.84
CA ASP A 101 -18.70 -17.54 0.02
C ASP A 101 -18.34 -18.91 -0.55
N PHE A 102 -17.05 -19.19 -0.64
CA PHE A 102 -16.54 -20.50 -1.02
C PHE A 102 -15.32 -20.87 -0.17
N ASN A 103 -15.44 -21.99 0.54
CA ASN A 103 -14.32 -22.68 1.17
C ASN A 103 -13.96 -23.89 0.32
N GLY A 104 -12.72 -23.93 -0.19
CA GLY A 104 -12.23 -24.96 -1.11
C GLY A 104 -12.13 -26.38 -0.57
N LEU A 105 -12.60 -26.64 0.65
CA LEU A 105 -12.64 -27.96 1.26
C LEU A 105 -14.04 -28.57 1.17
N VAL A 106 -14.44 -29.04 -0.01
CA VAL A 106 -15.72 -29.71 -0.23
C VAL A 106 -15.62 -31.14 0.31
N ASP A 107 -16.37 -31.47 1.37
CA ASP A 107 -16.27 -32.75 2.09
C ASP A 107 -14.84 -33.11 2.56
N ASN A 108 -14.04 -32.10 2.93
CA ASN A 108 -12.60 -32.20 3.25
C ASN A 108 -11.70 -32.60 2.07
N ILE A 109 -12.21 -32.54 0.83
CA ILE A 109 -11.43 -32.74 -0.38
C ILE A 109 -11.09 -31.35 -0.95
N PRO A 110 -9.80 -31.03 -1.15
CA PRO A 110 -9.40 -29.78 -1.78
C PRO A 110 -9.94 -29.68 -3.22
N VAL A 111 -10.64 -28.58 -3.49
CA VAL A 111 -11.08 -28.13 -4.81
C VAL A 111 -10.20 -26.97 -5.23
N SER A 112 -9.69 -27.01 -6.45
CA SER A 112 -8.70 -26.04 -6.96
C SER A 112 -8.88 -25.80 -8.47
N ASN A 113 -8.06 -24.93 -9.05
CA ASN A 113 -8.08 -24.64 -10.49
C ASN A 113 -9.46 -24.13 -10.96
N LEU A 114 -10.02 -23.18 -10.22
CA LEU A 114 -11.35 -22.61 -10.51
C LEU A 114 -11.23 -21.30 -11.28
N THR A 115 -12.11 -21.10 -12.25
CA THR A 115 -12.18 -19.86 -13.04
C THR A 115 -13.54 -19.20 -12.91
N PHE A 116 -13.58 -17.93 -12.54
CA PHE A 116 -14.75 -17.07 -12.54
C PHE A 116 -14.62 -16.07 -13.69
N LYS A 117 -15.53 -16.13 -14.66
CA LYS A 117 -15.39 -15.39 -15.92
C LYS A 117 -16.66 -14.63 -16.28
N GLY A 118 -16.58 -13.32 -16.45
CA GLY A 118 -17.68 -12.51 -16.99
C GLY A 118 -17.54 -12.17 -18.48
N ALA A 119 -18.38 -11.23 -18.92
CA ALA A 119 -18.42 -10.73 -20.30
C ALA A 119 -17.49 -9.52 -20.56
N GLY A 120 -16.86 -9.00 -19.51
CA GLY A 120 -16.03 -7.80 -19.43
C GLY A 120 -16.38 -7.01 -18.16
N MET A 121 -15.41 -6.30 -17.56
CA MET A 121 -15.64 -5.53 -16.32
C MET A 121 -16.75 -4.47 -16.43
N GLU A 122 -16.98 -3.91 -17.62
CA GLU A 122 -18.08 -2.97 -17.88
C GLU A 122 -19.41 -3.66 -18.28
N LYS A 123 -19.44 -4.99 -18.32
CA LYS A 123 -20.56 -5.77 -18.89
C LYS A 123 -21.16 -6.75 -17.90
N THR A 124 -20.35 -7.41 -17.09
CA THR A 124 -20.82 -8.24 -15.98
C THR A 124 -20.53 -7.49 -14.69
N ILE A 125 -21.58 -6.99 -14.04
CA ILE A 125 -21.48 -6.21 -12.81
C ILE A 125 -22.28 -6.95 -11.73
N ILE A 126 -21.61 -7.32 -10.66
CA ILE A 126 -22.23 -7.82 -9.44
C ILE A 126 -22.33 -6.66 -8.47
N ASP A 127 -23.55 -6.22 -8.18
CA ASP A 127 -23.84 -5.21 -7.17
C ASP A 127 -24.03 -5.92 -5.82
N ALA A 128 -23.02 -5.81 -4.95
CA ALA A 128 -22.93 -6.51 -3.67
C ALA A 128 -23.46 -5.67 -2.50
N SER A 129 -24.23 -4.61 -2.76
CA SER A 129 -24.82 -3.76 -1.71
C SER A 129 -25.76 -4.50 -0.76
N GLY A 130 -26.33 -5.63 -1.21
CA GLY A 130 -27.15 -6.50 -0.38
C GLY A 130 -26.36 -7.53 0.44
N ALA A 131 -25.07 -7.73 0.21
CA ALA A 131 -24.24 -8.67 0.96
C ALA A 131 -23.90 -8.12 2.36
N ALA A 132 -24.03 -8.91 3.42
CA ALA A 132 -23.82 -8.41 4.79
C ALA A 132 -22.36 -8.02 5.12
N SER A 133 -21.38 -8.53 4.37
CA SER A 133 -19.95 -8.30 4.57
C SER A 133 -19.26 -8.18 3.21
N ASP A 134 -18.36 -9.11 2.89
CA ASP A 134 -17.63 -9.16 1.62
C ASP A 134 -18.59 -9.45 0.45
N GLY A 135 -18.26 -8.96 -0.75
CA GLY A 135 -18.95 -9.35 -1.98
C GLY A 135 -18.63 -10.80 -2.30
N PHE A 136 -17.34 -11.11 -2.42
CA PHE A 136 -16.81 -12.45 -2.61
C PHE A 136 -15.80 -12.78 -1.50
N LEU A 137 -15.97 -13.93 -0.87
CA LEU A 137 -15.04 -14.50 0.11
C LEU A 137 -14.63 -15.89 -0.37
N ILE A 138 -13.41 -16.01 -0.88
CA ILE A 138 -12.89 -17.26 -1.43
C ILE A 138 -11.68 -17.68 -0.60
N ASN A 139 -11.71 -18.90 -0.04
CA ASN A 139 -10.67 -19.34 0.88
C ASN A 139 -10.31 -20.82 0.76
N ASN A 140 -9.08 -21.17 1.17
CA ASN A 140 -8.57 -22.55 1.20
C ASN A 140 -8.66 -23.28 -0.16
N THR A 141 -8.31 -22.58 -1.24
CA THR A 141 -8.35 -23.13 -2.61
C THR A 141 -7.23 -22.51 -3.43
N ASP A 142 -6.57 -23.34 -4.23
CA ASP A 142 -5.41 -22.94 -5.04
C ASP A 142 -5.79 -22.78 -6.50
N HIS A 143 -4.97 -22.04 -7.25
CA HIS A 143 -5.11 -21.83 -8.68
C HIS A 143 -6.46 -21.19 -9.06
N LEU A 144 -6.70 -19.98 -8.57
CA LEU A 144 -7.91 -19.22 -8.87
C LEU A 144 -7.69 -18.22 -10.00
N ILE A 145 -8.65 -18.12 -10.92
CA ILE A 145 -8.73 -17.04 -11.91
C ILE A 145 -10.04 -16.29 -11.73
N PHE A 146 -9.96 -14.97 -11.58
CA PHE A 146 -11.09 -14.05 -11.69
C PHE A 146 -10.84 -13.13 -12.88
N GLU A 147 -11.71 -13.19 -13.89
CA GLU A 147 -11.54 -12.35 -15.06
C GLU A 147 -12.84 -11.80 -15.66
N ASP A 148 -12.75 -10.59 -16.23
CA ASP A 148 -13.80 -10.01 -17.06
C ASP A 148 -15.13 -9.71 -16.35
N PHE A 149 -15.13 -9.32 -15.07
CA PHE A 149 -16.33 -8.82 -14.39
C PHE A 149 -16.01 -7.76 -13.34
N ALA A 150 -17.04 -7.17 -12.75
CA ALA A 150 -16.91 -6.17 -11.72
C ALA A 150 -17.76 -6.47 -10.48
N ILE A 151 -17.31 -5.98 -9.33
CA ILE A 151 -18.00 -6.06 -8.04
C ILE A 151 -18.18 -4.64 -7.51
N TYR A 152 -19.42 -4.24 -7.30
CA TYR A 152 -19.80 -2.87 -6.93
C TYR A 152 -20.41 -2.84 -5.54
N GLU A 153 -20.22 -1.75 -4.81
CA GLU A 153 -20.96 -1.41 -3.59
C GLU A 153 -20.91 -2.48 -2.48
N SER A 154 -19.82 -3.25 -2.34
CA SER A 154 -19.69 -4.20 -1.24
C SER A 154 -19.67 -3.49 0.11
N ASN A 155 -20.34 -4.05 1.12
CA ASN A 155 -20.39 -3.48 2.47
C ASN A 155 -19.05 -3.61 3.23
N ASN A 156 -18.17 -4.52 2.80
CA ASN A 156 -16.82 -4.66 3.35
C ASN A 156 -15.78 -4.83 2.22
N ASN A 157 -15.33 -6.04 1.90
CA ASN A 157 -14.35 -6.23 0.82
C ASN A 157 -15.03 -6.67 -0.46
N ALA A 158 -14.63 -6.11 -1.61
CA ALA A 158 -15.25 -6.52 -2.87
C ALA A 158 -14.87 -7.97 -3.23
N LEU A 159 -13.58 -8.28 -3.30
CA LEU A 159 -13.07 -9.65 -3.53
C LEU A 159 -11.95 -9.99 -2.55
N LYS A 160 -12.26 -10.82 -1.55
CA LYS A 160 -11.28 -11.37 -0.62
C LYS A 160 -10.90 -12.79 -1.01
N VAL A 161 -9.60 -13.02 -1.22
CA VAL A 161 -9.02 -14.34 -1.46
C VAL A 161 -8.00 -14.63 -0.36
N THR A 162 -8.09 -15.78 0.29
CA THR A 162 -7.17 -16.08 1.39
C THR A 162 -6.80 -17.55 1.54
N LYS A 163 -5.57 -17.82 1.99
CA LYS A 163 -5.02 -19.17 2.14
C LYS A 163 -5.02 -19.91 0.81
N SER A 164 -4.37 -19.30 -0.17
CA SER A 164 -4.34 -19.74 -1.56
C SER A 164 -2.92 -19.67 -2.12
N ASP A 165 -2.57 -20.59 -3.00
CA ASP A 165 -1.40 -20.51 -3.88
C ASP A 165 -1.87 -20.42 -5.34
N GLY A 166 -1.42 -19.38 -6.04
CA GLY A 166 -1.80 -19.11 -7.42
C GLY A 166 -3.14 -18.38 -7.51
N VAL A 167 -3.10 -17.06 -7.62
CA VAL A 167 -4.30 -16.22 -7.80
C VAL A 167 -4.06 -15.23 -8.92
N ILE A 168 -4.91 -15.28 -9.95
CA ILE A 168 -4.94 -14.31 -11.05
C ILE A 168 -6.23 -13.50 -10.95
N MET A 169 -6.08 -12.19 -10.82
CA MET A 169 -7.17 -11.21 -10.95
C MET A 169 -6.87 -10.36 -12.19
N ARG A 170 -7.69 -10.50 -13.24
CA ARG A 170 -7.38 -9.92 -14.55
C ARG A 170 -8.58 -9.23 -15.17
N ARG A 171 -8.43 -7.99 -15.64
CA ARG A 171 -9.55 -7.23 -16.27
C ARG A 171 -10.79 -7.22 -15.37
N MET A 172 -10.56 -6.98 -14.08
CA MET A 172 -11.58 -6.89 -13.05
C MET A 172 -11.87 -5.43 -12.71
N ALA A 173 -13.05 -5.14 -12.17
CA ALA A 173 -13.27 -3.85 -11.50
C ALA A 173 -13.91 -3.98 -10.12
N THR A 174 -13.47 -3.15 -9.17
CA THR A 174 -14.11 -3.01 -7.86
C THR A 174 -14.43 -1.55 -7.60
N VAL A 175 -15.71 -1.22 -7.42
CA VAL A 175 -16.15 0.19 -7.42
C VAL A 175 -17.14 0.48 -6.30
N TRP A 176 -16.85 1.52 -5.54
CA TRP A 176 -17.84 2.31 -4.82
C TRP A 176 -18.11 3.60 -5.61
N GLU A 177 -19.37 3.79 -6.00
CA GLU A 177 -19.81 4.88 -6.88
C GLU A 177 -19.71 6.23 -6.16
N THR A 178 -19.90 6.25 -4.84
CA THR A 178 -19.76 7.46 -4.03
C THR A 178 -18.31 7.67 -3.60
N ASP A 179 -17.69 8.72 -4.12
CA ASP A 179 -16.30 9.04 -3.82
C ASP A 179 -16.10 9.46 -2.34
N TYR A 180 -14.95 9.06 -1.78
CA TYR A 180 -14.42 9.56 -0.50
C TYR A 180 -15.36 9.42 0.70
N GLN A 181 -16.05 8.28 0.81
CA GLN A 181 -16.93 7.99 1.96
C GLN A 181 -16.29 6.96 2.88
N SER A 182 -16.21 7.28 4.18
CA SER A 182 -15.76 6.33 5.21
C SER A 182 -16.72 5.15 5.42
N THR A 183 -17.94 5.24 4.89
CA THR A 183 -18.93 4.16 4.87
C THR A 183 -18.75 3.19 3.71
N ASN A 184 -17.87 3.49 2.74
CA ASN A 184 -17.53 2.52 1.71
C ASN A 184 -16.81 1.31 2.32
N GLY A 185 -16.73 0.24 1.54
CA GLY A 185 -16.01 -0.95 1.91
C GLY A 185 -14.50 -0.73 2.05
N ALA A 186 -13.84 -1.65 2.76
CA ALA A 186 -12.41 -1.55 3.08
C ALA A 186 -11.56 -1.86 1.84
N TYR A 187 -11.49 -3.12 1.40
CA TYR A 187 -10.57 -3.51 0.33
C TYR A 187 -11.29 -3.84 -0.98
N GLY A 188 -10.75 -3.34 -2.10
CA GLY A 188 -11.24 -3.69 -3.43
C GLY A 188 -10.83 -5.12 -3.82
N LEU A 189 -9.62 -5.26 -4.36
CA LEU A 189 -8.98 -6.55 -4.62
C LEU A 189 -8.09 -6.92 -3.43
N TYR A 190 -8.38 -8.06 -2.78
CA TYR A 190 -7.80 -8.40 -1.47
C TYR A 190 -7.31 -9.86 -1.38
N PRO A 191 -6.23 -10.23 -2.08
CA PRO A 191 -5.45 -11.43 -1.73
C PRO A 191 -4.69 -11.21 -0.41
N VAL A 192 -4.84 -12.16 0.52
CA VAL A 192 -4.15 -12.12 1.82
C VAL A 192 -3.80 -13.51 2.31
N GLN A 193 -2.62 -13.69 2.90
CA GLN A 193 -2.10 -15.03 3.21
C GLN A 193 -2.04 -15.91 1.95
N THR A 194 -1.51 -15.35 0.87
CA THR A 194 -1.51 -15.95 -0.47
C THR A 194 -0.10 -15.98 -1.03
N SER A 195 0.20 -16.91 -1.93
CA SER A 195 1.43 -16.89 -2.72
C SER A 195 1.12 -16.92 -4.22
N ASN A 196 2.07 -16.47 -5.04
CA ASN A 196 1.94 -16.43 -6.50
C ASN A 196 0.70 -15.63 -6.95
N VAL A 197 0.75 -14.32 -6.73
CA VAL A 197 -0.35 -13.39 -6.99
C VAL A 197 -0.07 -12.55 -8.23
N LEU A 198 -0.98 -12.59 -9.21
CA LEU A 198 -0.98 -11.70 -10.36
C LEU A 198 -2.26 -10.85 -10.37
N ILE A 199 -2.11 -9.53 -10.28
CA ILE A 199 -3.20 -8.56 -10.44
C ILE A 199 -2.88 -7.68 -11.65
N GLU A 200 -3.69 -7.79 -12.71
CA GLU A 200 -3.41 -7.03 -13.93
C GLU A 200 -4.64 -6.50 -14.68
N ASP A 201 -4.45 -5.38 -15.37
CA ASP A 201 -5.48 -4.72 -16.18
C ASP A 201 -6.76 -4.41 -15.40
N CYS A 202 -6.69 -4.22 -14.09
CA CYS A 202 -7.84 -3.99 -13.21
C CYS A 202 -8.13 -2.50 -12.99
N TYR A 203 -9.38 -2.19 -12.64
CA TYR A 203 -9.82 -0.85 -12.24
C TYR A 203 -10.43 -0.87 -10.84
N VAL A 204 -9.85 -0.12 -9.90
CA VAL A 204 -10.32 -0.05 -8.51
C VAL A 204 -10.64 1.39 -8.11
N LYS A 205 -11.81 1.59 -7.50
CA LYS A 205 -12.29 2.93 -7.13
C LYS A 205 -13.09 2.99 -5.85
N GLY A 206 -12.79 4.00 -5.03
CA GLY A 206 -13.65 4.45 -3.93
C GLY A 206 -13.52 3.64 -2.64
N SER A 207 -12.54 2.76 -2.51
CA SER A 207 -12.30 2.01 -1.28
C SER A 207 -11.96 2.96 -0.12
N ALA A 208 -12.52 2.69 1.06
CA ALA A 208 -12.23 3.40 2.32
C ALA A 208 -10.95 2.90 3.01
N ASP A 209 -10.22 1.99 2.37
CA ASP A 209 -8.92 1.49 2.80
C ASP A 209 -8.02 1.42 1.57
N ALA A 210 -7.72 0.24 1.03
CA ALA A 210 -6.97 0.09 -0.22
C ALA A 210 -7.79 -0.40 -1.42
N GLY A 211 -7.59 0.23 -2.57
CA GLY A 211 -8.18 -0.21 -3.84
C GLY A 211 -7.66 -1.59 -4.25
N ILE A 212 -6.35 -1.74 -4.32
CA ILE A 212 -5.65 -3.03 -4.41
C ILE A 212 -4.86 -3.23 -3.12
N TYR A 213 -5.11 -4.32 -2.40
CA TYR A 213 -4.37 -4.70 -1.21
C TYR A 213 -3.79 -6.10 -1.40
N VAL A 214 -2.48 -6.26 -1.23
CA VAL A 214 -1.84 -7.57 -1.16
C VAL A 214 -1.10 -7.68 0.18
N GLY A 215 -1.60 -8.55 1.06
CA GLY A 215 -1.08 -8.64 2.42
C GLY A 215 -0.58 -10.03 2.82
N GLN A 216 0.44 -10.09 3.66
CA GLN A 216 0.90 -11.35 4.28
C GLN A 216 1.24 -12.42 3.23
N SER A 217 1.78 -12.00 2.08
CA SER A 217 1.85 -12.78 0.85
C SER A 217 3.26 -12.81 0.26
N ASP A 218 3.51 -13.71 -0.69
CA ASP A 218 4.80 -13.79 -1.39
C ASP A 218 4.66 -14.02 -2.90
N LYS A 219 5.65 -13.56 -3.67
CA LYS A 219 5.71 -13.65 -5.15
C LYS A 219 4.51 -12.96 -5.78
N ILE A 220 4.64 -11.65 -5.91
CA ILE A 220 3.53 -10.76 -6.25
C ILE A 220 3.89 -9.95 -7.48
N VAL A 221 2.98 -9.89 -8.45
CA VAL A 221 3.03 -8.97 -9.59
C VAL A 221 1.73 -8.18 -9.63
N VAL A 222 1.83 -6.86 -9.50
CA VAL A 222 0.72 -5.91 -9.64
C VAL A 222 1.04 -4.98 -10.81
N ARG A 223 0.39 -5.19 -11.96
CA ARG A 223 0.73 -4.46 -13.19
C ARG A 223 -0.43 -3.89 -13.99
N ASN A 224 -0.21 -2.77 -14.67
CA ASN A 224 -1.17 -2.20 -15.64
C ASN A 224 -2.56 -1.91 -15.04
N ASN A 225 -2.66 -1.65 -13.73
CA ASN A 225 -3.92 -1.35 -13.07
C ASN A 225 -4.18 0.15 -12.98
N ILE A 226 -5.45 0.54 -12.83
CA ILE A 226 -5.86 1.90 -12.51
C ILE A 226 -6.50 1.90 -11.12
N ALA A 227 -5.89 2.62 -10.19
CA ALA A 227 -6.39 2.81 -8.83
C ALA A 227 -6.71 4.28 -8.58
N GLU A 228 -7.99 4.61 -8.41
CA GLU A 228 -8.41 6.00 -8.20
C GLU A 228 -9.37 6.22 -7.05
N LYS A 229 -9.20 7.35 -6.36
CA LYS A 229 -10.13 7.82 -5.33
C LYS A 229 -10.33 6.87 -4.13
N ASN A 230 -9.31 6.09 -3.82
CA ASN A 230 -9.23 5.25 -2.62
C ASN A 230 -8.48 5.99 -1.49
N VAL A 231 -8.42 5.43 -0.28
CA VAL A 231 -7.45 5.95 0.71
C VAL A 231 -6.04 5.59 0.23
N ALA A 232 -5.74 4.31 0.12
CA ALA A 232 -4.54 3.80 -0.56
C ALA A 232 -4.91 3.34 -1.97
N GLY A 233 -4.20 3.81 -2.99
CA GLY A 233 -4.39 3.30 -4.35
C GLY A 233 -4.02 1.81 -4.42
N ILE A 234 -2.76 1.52 -4.10
CA ILE A 234 -2.19 0.17 -4.04
C ILE A 234 -1.44 0.02 -2.72
N GLU A 235 -1.64 -1.09 -2.02
CA GLU A 235 -0.92 -1.42 -0.77
C GLU A 235 -0.31 -2.82 -0.84
N ILE A 236 0.97 -2.91 -0.51
CA ILE A 236 1.71 -4.15 -0.28
C ILE A 236 2.07 -4.20 1.20
N GLU A 237 1.42 -5.08 1.96
CA GLU A 237 1.57 -5.15 3.42
C GLU A 237 2.19 -6.48 3.86
N ASN A 238 3.19 -6.45 4.73
CA ASN A 238 3.79 -7.66 5.34
C ASN A 238 4.13 -8.76 4.31
N SER A 239 4.62 -8.38 3.12
CA SER A 239 4.73 -9.25 1.96
C SER A 239 6.11 -9.21 1.32
N THR A 240 6.54 -10.32 0.72
CA THR A 240 7.88 -10.46 0.13
C THR A 240 7.85 -10.69 -1.38
N GLU A 241 8.93 -10.30 -2.06
CA GLU A 241 9.11 -10.54 -3.51
C GLU A 241 7.95 -9.96 -4.34
N ALA A 242 7.82 -8.62 -4.35
CA ALA A 242 6.72 -7.93 -5.02
C ALA A 242 7.22 -6.95 -6.09
N ASP A 243 6.71 -7.11 -7.32
CA ASP A 243 6.89 -6.15 -8.41
C ASP A 243 5.58 -5.37 -8.63
N VAL A 244 5.62 -4.05 -8.44
CA VAL A 244 4.48 -3.14 -8.65
C VAL A 244 4.83 -2.17 -9.78
N TYR A 245 4.28 -2.36 -10.98
CA TYR A 245 4.69 -1.57 -12.13
C TYR A 245 3.65 -1.30 -13.22
N GLY A 246 3.86 -0.23 -13.99
CA GLY A 246 2.95 0.14 -15.09
C GLY A 246 1.55 0.56 -14.61
N ASN A 247 1.35 0.76 -13.31
CA ASN A 247 0.05 1.14 -12.75
C ASN A 247 -0.17 2.65 -12.82
N THR A 248 -1.43 3.07 -12.82
CA THR A 248 -1.83 4.46 -12.61
C THR A 248 -2.52 4.59 -11.25
N ALA A 249 -1.92 5.32 -10.31
CA ALA A 249 -2.50 5.62 -9.01
C ALA A 249 -2.80 7.12 -8.92
N THR A 250 -4.08 7.52 -8.97
CA THR A 250 -4.46 8.94 -9.02
C THR A 250 -5.66 9.33 -8.16
N GLY A 251 -5.63 10.53 -7.59
CA GLY A 251 -6.74 11.06 -6.79
C GLY A 251 -7.03 10.27 -5.51
N ASN A 252 -6.13 9.41 -5.06
CA ASN A 252 -6.21 8.71 -3.77
C ASN A 252 -5.75 9.64 -2.62
N THR A 253 -5.83 9.20 -1.37
CA THR A 253 -5.17 9.90 -0.24
C THR A 253 -3.65 9.71 -0.33
N GLY A 254 -3.22 8.45 -0.48
CA GLY A 254 -1.86 8.03 -0.79
C GLY A 254 -1.84 7.14 -2.04
N GLY A 255 -0.80 7.25 -2.86
CA GLY A 255 -0.72 6.52 -4.13
C GLY A 255 -0.40 5.03 -3.96
N ILE A 256 0.85 4.73 -3.60
CA ILE A 256 1.36 3.36 -3.42
C ILE A 256 1.98 3.24 -2.01
N LEU A 257 1.55 2.25 -1.23
CA LEU A 257 1.96 2.04 0.16
C LEU A 257 2.67 0.69 0.30
N ILE A 258 3.88 0.71 0.88
CA ILE A 258 4.71 -0.46 1.13
C ILE A 258 4.91 -0.57 2.64
N PHE A 259 4.07 -1.36 3.30
CA PHE A 259 3.92 -1.37 4.76
C PHE A 259 4.38 -2.69 5.36
N ASP A 260 5.03 -2.63 6.52
CA ASP A 260 5.33 -3.80 7.35
C ASP A 260 4.83 -3.57 8.77
N LEU A 261 3.62 -4.05 9.06
CA LEU A 261 2.95 -3.78 10.33
C LEU A 261 3.26 -4.85 11.39
N PRO A 262 3.33 -4.49 12.69
CA PRO A 262 3.61 -5.41 13.80
C PRO A 262 2.41 -6.31 14.13
N ILE A 263 2.14 -7.30 13.28
CA ILE A 263 0.96 -8.19 13.42
C ILE A 263 1.27 -9.57 14.02
N GLY A 264 2.55 -9.95 14.15
CA GLY A 264 2.98 -11.17 14.86
C GLY A 264 2.55 -12.49 14.20
N ASN A 265 2.60 -12.57 12.87
CA ASN A 265 2.17 -13.74 12.09
C ASN A 265 3.31 -14.41 11.28
N GLY A 266 4.56 -14.04 11.54
CA GLY A 266 5.75 -14.54 10.85
C GLY A 266 5.90 -14.08 9.40
N LYS A 267 5.14 -13.08 8.95
CA LYS A 267 5.19 -12.52 7.59
C LYS A 267 5.65 -11.07 7.65
N TYR A 268 6.79 -10.78 7.04
CA TYR A 268 7.47 -9.48 7.10
C TYR A 268 7.93 -9.02 5.74
N GLY A 269 7.82 -7.72 5.48
CA GLY A 269 8.08 -7.13 4.18
C GLY A 269 9.55 -7.10 3.78
N SER A 270 9.87 -7.53 2.55
CA SER A 270 11.21 -7.42 1.95
C SER A 270 11.19 -7.70 0.44
N GLY A 271 12.07 -7.08 -0.34
CA GLY A 271 12.24 -7.34 -1.76
C GLY A 271 11.07 -6.81 -2.58
N VAL A 272 10.74 -5.53 -2.37
CA VAL A 272 9.66 -4.84 -3.09
C VAL A 272 10.26 -3.88 -4.12
N ARG A 273 9.85 -4.01 -5.38
CA ARG A 273 10.26 -3.13 -6.48
C ARG A 273 9.05 -2.37 -7.02
N VAL A 274 9.15 -1.05 -7.05
CA VAL A 274 8.09 -0.14 -7.52
C VAL A 274 8.62 0.64 -8.70
N PHE A 275 8.14 0.35 -9.92
CA PHE A 275 8.72 0.96 -11.12
C PHE A 275 7.73 1.22 -12.27
N ASP A 276 8.09 2.12 -13.19
CA ASP A 276 7.24 2.48 -14.36
C ASP A 276 5.79 2.89 -14.01
N ASN A 277 5.50 3.27 -12.77
CA ASN A 277 4.15 3.68 -12.38
C ASN A 277 3.93 5.16 -12.69
N ASN A 278 2.67 5.49 -12.93
CA ASN A 278 2.17 6.84 -12.97
C ASN A 278 1.41 7.17 -11.68
N VAL A 279 2.09 7.83 -10.75
CA VAL A 279 1.57 8.19 -9.43
C VAL A 279 1.30 9.69 -9.43
N GLU A 280 0.04 10.09 -9.51
CA GLU A 280 -0.31 11.48 -9.81
C GLU A 280 -1.45 12.03 -8.96
N ALA A 281 -1.26 13.22 -8.39
CA ALA A 281 -2.33 13.99 -7.76
C ALA A 281 -3.14 13.22 -6.68
N ASN A 282 -2.47 12.33 -5.93
CA ASN A 282 -3.04 11.64 -4.77
C ASN A 282 -3.18 12.62 -3.61
N ASN A 283 -4.22 13.45 -3.65
CA ASN A 283 -4.47 14.59 -2.75
C ASN A 283 -5.85 14.52 -2.07
N ALA A 284 -6.54 13.39 -2.14
CA ALA A 284 -7.84 13.24 -1.49
C ALA A 284 -7.70 13.34 0.04
N PRO A 285 -8.70 13.89 0.75
CA PRO A 285 -8.71 13.84 2.21
C PRO A 285 -8.66 12.37 2.67
N ASN A 286 -8.06 12.09 3.83
CA ASN A 286 -8.12 10.75 4.40
C ASN A 286 -9.54 10.48 4.92
N PHE A 287 -10.17 9.42 4.40
CA PHE A 287 -11.53 9.00 4.77
C PHE A 287 -11.56 7.57 5.31
N ALA A 288 -10.41 7.02 5.70
CA ALA A 288 -10.36 5.73 6.35
C ALA A 288 -11.12 5.75 7.67
N LYS A 289 -11.62 4.57 8.08
CA LYS A 289 -12.17 4.39 9.41
C LYS A 289 -11.04 4.58 10.42
N VAL A 290 -11.28 5.42 11.42
CA VAL A 290 -10.32 5.63 12.51
C VAL A 290 -10.11 4.31 13.25
N GLY A 291 -8.86 3.88 13.34
CA GLY A 291 -8.44 2.67 14.05
C GLY A 291 -7.85 2.98 15.42
N THR A 292 -7.70 1.94 16.24
CA THR A 292 -6.90 1.98 17.49
C THR A 292 -5.48 1.46 17.29
N PHE A 293 -5.21 0.84 16.14
CA PHE A 293 -3.87 0.42 15.77
C PHE A 293 -3.04 1.66 15.42
N ALA A 294 -1.79 1.73 15.87
CA ALA A 294 -1.00 2.95 15.69
C ALA A 294 -0.61 3.19 14.21
N GLY A 295 -0.42 2.11 13.45
CA GLY A 295 -0.10 2.15 12.02
C GLY A 295 -1.29 1.88 11.09
N GLY A 296 -1.07 1.97 9.78
CA GLY A 296 -2.06 1.62 8.75
C GLY A 296 -2.59 2.82 7.95
N VAL A 297 -3.61 2.61 7.12
CA VAL A 297 -4.03 3.65 6.15
C VAL A 297 -4.66 4.89 6.78
N HIS A 298 -5.18 4.79 8.01
CA HIS A 298 -5.89 5.89 8.66
C HIS A 298 -4.98 7.04 9.11
N ILE A 299 -3.67 6.81 9.20
CA ILE A 299 -2.66 7.83 9.47
C ILE A 299 -1.99 8.36 8.20
N VAL A 300 -2.35 7.85 7.01
CA VAL A 300 -1.75 8.26 5.74
C VAL A 300 -1.97 9.75 5.51
N PRO A 301 -0.90 10.54 5.35
CA PRO A 301 -1.00 11.95 5.02
C PRO A 301 -1.61 12.12 3.61
N PRO A 302 -2.75 12.82 3.47
CA PRO A 302 -3.23 13.27 2.17
C PRO A 302 -2.11 13.96 1.38
N GLY A 303 -2.04 13.72 0.08
CA GLY A 303 -1.03 14.39 -0.74
C GLY A 303 0.28 13.64 -0.84
N THR A 304 0.30 12.32 -0.63
CA THR A 304 1.54 11.53 -0.68
C THR A 304 1.57 10.58 -1.87
N GLY A 305 2.68 10.56 -2.61
CA GLY A 305 2.87 9.68 -3.77
C GLY A 305 3.09 8.23 -3.35
N VAL A 306 4.28 7.94 -2.82
CA VAL A 306 4.68 6.61 -2.32
C VAL A 306 5.02 6.70 -0.84
N ILE A 307 4.63 5.70 -0.05
CA ILE A 307 4.99 5.59 1.37
C ILE A 307 5.64 4.23 1.62
N VAL A 308 6.81 4.23 2.25
CA VAL A 308 7.44 3.05 2.83
C VAL A 308 7.36 3.16 4.34
N LEU A 309 6.65 2.23 4.99
CA LEU A 309 6.52 2.17 6.45
C LEU A 309 7.09 0.86 6.95
N SER A 310 8.25 0.92 7.62
CA SER A 310 8.90 -0.23 8.27
C SER A 310 9.30 -1.39 7.35
N THR A 311 9.13 -1.28 6.03
CA THR A 311 9.59 -2.28 5.07
C THR A 311 11.04 -2.02 4.67
N SER A 312 11.87 -3.06 4.70
CA SER A 312 13.25 -3.01 4.20
C SER A 312 13.38 -3.63 2.81
N ASP A 313 14.52 -3.45 2.15
CA ASP A 313 14.81 -4.03 0.83
C ASP A 313 13.80 -3.57 -0.23
N VAL A 314 13.70 -2.23 -0.40
CA VAL A 314 12.74 -1.59 -1.31
C VAL A 314 13.47 -0.78 -2.37
N GLU A 315 13.10 -0.98 -3.62
CA GLU A 315 13.63 -0.27 -4.78
C GLU A 315 12.52 0.49 -5.50
N ILE A 316 12.69 1.80 -5.73
CA ILE A 316 11.69 2.69 -6.33
C ILE A 316 12.33 3.40 -7.51
N TYR A 317 11.94 3.06 -8.75
CA TYR A 317 12.64 3.58 -9.93
C TYR A 317 11.81 3.75 -11.19
N ASN A 318 12.24 4.65 -12.09
CA ASN A 318 11.55 4.92 -13.37
C ASN A 318 10.06 5.28 -13.24
N ASN A 319 9.61 5.73 -12.08
CA ASN A 319 8.23 6.17 -11.89
C ASN A 319 8.06 7.64 -12.31
N ILE A 320 6.86 7.99 -12.74
CA ILE A 320 6.40 9.38 -12.80
C ILE A 320 5.63 9.65 -11.52
N ILE A 321 6.16 10.50 -10.64
CA ILE A 321 5.56 10.81 -9.34
C ILE A 321 5.33 12.32 -9.28
N LYS A 322 4.10 12.77 -9.47
CA LYS A 322 3.83 14.20 -9.65
C LYS A 322 2.52 14.74 -9.06
N ASP A 323 2.50 16.06 -8.89
CA ASP A 323 1.32 16.83 -8.50
C ASP A 323 0.74 16.45 -7.13
N HIS A 324 1.59 15.94 -6.23
CA HIS A 324 1.28 15.69 -4.82
C HIS A 324 1.39 16.98 -3.98
N GLN A 325 0.49 17.15 -3.00
CA GLN A 325 0.40 18.34 -2.14
C GLN A 325 1.25 18.25 -0.87
N THR A 326 1.69 17.05 -0.49
CA THR A 326 2.52 16.80 0.70
C THR A 326 3.93 16.39 0.29
N THR A 327 4.15 15.17 -0.21
CA THR A 327 5.48 14.70 -0.63
C THR A 327 5.36 13.65 -1.72
N ALA A 328 6.42 13.48 -2.54
CA ALA A 328 6.42 12.46 -3.58
C ALA A 328 6.70 11.08 -2.99
N ILE A 329 7.67 10.98 -2.09
CA ILE A 329 8.04 9.73 -1.43
C ILE A 329 8.29 10.01 0.06
N ALA A 330 7.61 9.26 0.93
CA ALA A 330 7.88 9.22 2.37
C ALA A 330 8.46 7.85 2.76
N VAL A 331 9.52 7.85 3.56
CA VAL A 331 10.17 6.66 4.10
C VAL A 331 10.21 6.81 5.62
N THR A 332 9.59 5.88 6.35
CA THR A 332 9.45 6.00 7.81
C THR A 332 9.65 4.66 8.49
N SER A 333 10.36 4.67 9.61
CA SER A 333 10.30 3.60 10.61
C SER A 333 8.92 3.55 11.28
N TYR A 334 8.63 2.46 11.99
CA TYR A 334 7.41 2.36 12.79
C TYR A 334 7.46 3.19 14.09
N MET A 335 8.61 3.77 14.44
CA MET A 335 8.69 4.67 15.61
C MET A 335 7.92 5.97 15.41
N LEU A 336 7.65 6.38 14.16
CA LEU A 336 6.87 7.57 13.88
C LEU A 336 5.39 7.41 14.29
N PRO A 337 4.69 6.31 13.93
CA PRO A 337 3.34 6.07 14.43
C PRO A 337 3.26 5.65 15.90
N ASP A 338 4.28 4.98 16.46
CA ASP A 338 4.31 4.62 17.88
C ASP A 338 5.73 4.65 18.47
N ASP A 339 6.01 5.66 19.29
CA ASP A 339 7.31 5.84 19.96
C ASP A 339 7.60 4.75 21.00
N LYS A 340 6.58 4.02 21.46
CA LYS A 340 6.74 2.90 22.41
C LYS A 340 7.52 1.74 21.83
N VAL A 341 7.74 1.68 20.51
CA VAL A 341 8.69 0.74 19.90
C VAL A 341 10.09 0.87 20.51
N ALA A 342 10.47 2.07 20.93
CA ALA A 342 11.76 2.38 21.56
C ALA A 342 11.69 2.45 23.10
N ALA A 343 10.61 1.96 23.72
CA ALA A 343 10.49 1.97 25.16
C ALA A 343 11.52 1.03 25.83
N VAL A 344 12.01 1.44 27.00
CA VAL A 344 12.83 0.55 27.83
C VAL A 344 11.91 -0.56 28.38
N PRO A 345 12.31 -1.83 28.32
CA PRO A 345 11.46 -2.92 28.81
C PRO A 345 11.27 -2.84 30.33
N ASP A 346 10.04 -3.15 30.77
CA ASP A 346 9.64 -3.12 32.16
C ASP A 346 10.39 -4.19 32.97
N GLN A 347 11.10 -3.73 34.01
CA GLN A 347 11.93 -4.58 34.86
C GLN A 347 11.14 -5.22 36.02
N ASP A 348 9.93 -4.72 36.31
CA ASP A 348 9.06 -5.19 37.38
C ASP A 348 7.66 -5.49 36.82
N VAL A 349 7.52 -6.65 36.22
CA VAL A 349 6.27 -7.14 35.59
C VAL A 349 5.25 -7.68 36.61
N GLY A 350 5.37 -7.30 37.90
CA GLY A 350 4.47 -7.59 39.03
C GLY A 350 3.40 -8.69 38.88
N GLY A 351 3.54 -9.79 39.63
CA GLY A 351 2.54 -10.87 39.69
C GLY A 351 2.89 -12.10 38.83
N GLU A 352 1.91 -12.95 38.50
CA GLU A 352 2.06 -13.97 37.46
C GLU A 352 2.10 -13.25 36.12
N VAL A 353 3.21 -13.29 35.38
CA VAL A 353 3.28 -12.75 34.01
C VAL A 353 2.20 -13.41 33.17
N MET A 354 1.27 -12.62 32.64
CA MET A 354 0.12 -13.12 31.89
C MET A 354 0.45 -13.19 30.38
N SER A 355 1.38 -12.37 29.89
CA SER A 355 1.92 -12.39 28.52
C SER A 355 3.30 -11.71 28.46
N TYR A 356 4.12 -12.05 27.45
CA TYR A 356 5.38 -11.34 27.20
C TYR A 356 5.18 -9.86 26.82
N GLY A 357 3.97 -9.47 26.39
CA GLY A 357 3.58 -8.07 26.19
C GLY A 357 3.64 -7.22 27.47
N ASP A 358 3.60 -7.83 28.65
CA ASP A 358 3.77 -7.13 29.94
C ASP A 358 5.22 -6.64 30.14
N ILE A 359 6.20 -7.20 29.42
CA ILE A 359 7.61 -6.76 29.43
C ILE A 359 7.78 -5.51 28.56
N HIS A 360 7.17 -5.54 27.37
CA HIS A 360 7.25 -4.48 26.39
C HIS A 360 6.09 -4.64 25.40
N PRO A 361 5.39 -3.56 24.97
CA PRO A 361 4.22 -3.67 24.09
C PRO A 361 4.48 -4.42 22.78
N TYR A 362 5.72 -4.37 22.29
CA TYR A 362 6.19 -5.02 21.06
C TYR A 362 7.01 -6.30 21.30
N ALA A 363 7.11 -6.81 22.52
CA ALA A 363 7.94 -7.97 22.84
C ALA A 363 7.59 -9.18 21.96
N GLU A 364 6.31 -9.53 21.86
CA GLU A 364 5.85 -10.71 21.12
C GLU A 364 6.18 -10.61 19.62
N VAL A 365 5.97 -9.44 19.01
CA VAL A 365 6.27 -9.26 17.57
C VAL A 365 7.77 -9.18 17.28
N PHE A 366 8.58 -8.62 18.19
CA PHE A 366 10.04 -8.68 18.06
C PHE A 366 10.55 -10.13 18.15
N MET A 367 9.97 -10.93 19.05
CA MET A 367 10.30 -12.36 19.20
C MET A 367 9.88 -13.17 17.98
N ASP A 368 8.75 -12.80 17.34
CA ASP A 368 8.28 -13.40 16.10
C ASP A 368 9.14 -12.99 14.88
N GLY A 369 9.95 -11.93 15.02
CA GLY A 369 10.97 -11.53 14.06
C GLY A 369 10.67 -10.22 13.33
N TRP A 370 9.66 -9.46 13.75
CA TRP A 370 9.38 -8.15 13.19
C TRP A 370 10.51 -7.16 13.52
N SER A 371 10.74 -6.23 12.60
CA SER A 371 11.67 -5.12 12.80
C SER A 371 10.97 -3.80 12.48
N PRO A 372 11.11 -2.75 13.30
CA PRO A 372 10.47 -1.45 13.06
C PRO A 372 11.23 -0.58 12.05
N PHE A 373 12.35 -1.06 11.49
CA PHE A 373 13.30 -0.27 10.72
C PHE A 373 13.04 -0.33 9.21
N VAL A 374 13.52 0.69 8.51
CA VAL A 374 13.58 0.74 7.05
C VAL A 374 15.04 0.72 6.62
N ARG A 375 15.49 -0.38 6.03
CA ARG A 375 16.88 -0.59 5.58
C ARG A 375 16.92 -0.90 4.10
N ASN A 376 18.07 -0.67 3.48
CA ASN A 376 18.32 -1.04 2.08
C ASN A 376 17.24 -0.45 1.15
N ILE A 377 17.03 0.87 1.22
CA ILE A 377 16.06 1.58 0.39
C ILE A 377 16.81 2.26 -0.75
N ASN A 378 16.38 2.07 -1.98
CA ASN A 378 17.00 2.69 -3.16
C ASN A 378 15.94 3.40 -4.01
N ILE A 379 16.08 4.72 -4.15
CA ILE A 379 15.15 5.56 -4.89
C ILE A 379 15.91 6.18 -6.06
N HIS A 380 15.66 5.77 -7.30
CA HIS A 380 16.47 6.27 -8.40
C HIS A 380 15.76 6.40 -9.75
N ASN A 381 16.26 7.28 -10.61
CA ASN A 381 15.75 7.45 -11.98
C ASN A 381 14.24 7.77 -12.07
N ASN A 382 13.65 8.33 -11.00
CA ASN A 382 12.25 8.73 -11.01
C ASN A 382 12.09 10.14 -11.58
N THR A 383 10.99 10.37 -12.29
CA THR A 383 10.56 11.71 -12.70
C THR A 383 9.66 12.31 -11.63
N ILE A 384 10.24 13.14 -10.74
CA ILE A 384 9.55 13.69 -9.57
C ILE A 384 9.24 15.18 -9.73
N SER A 385 8.01 15.58 -9.39
CA SER A 385 7.63 16.98 -9.19
C SER A 385 6.51 17.12 -8.16
N LEU A 386 6.36 18.29 -7.55
CA LEU A 386 5.25 18.59 -6.63
C LEU A 386 4.25 19.55 -7.27
N ALA A 387 3.02 19.56 -6.76
CA ALA A 387 1.96 20.42 -7.29
C ALA A 387 2.34 21.91 -7.23
N ALA A 388 2.15 22.63 -8.33
CA ALA A 388 2.42 24.07 -8.37
C ALA A 388 1.49 24.83 -7.39
N ALA A 389 2.08 25.63 -6.51
CA ALA A 389 1.42 26.61 -5.63
C ALA A 389 0.50 26.08 -4.51
N LEU A 390 0.54 24.78 -4.19
CA LEU A 390 -0.28 24.16 -3.14
C LEU A 390 0.55 23.18 -2.29
N ASN A 391 1.62 23.68 -1.68
CA ASN A 391 2.28 22.98 -0.58
C ASN A 391 1.41 23.13 0.68
N ASN A 392 0.34 22.37 0.77
CA ASN A 392 -0.57 22.34 1.91
C ASN A 392 -0.50 20.95 2.55
N PRO A 393 0.66 20.59 3.14
CA PRO A 393 0.82 19.27 3.73
C PRO A 393 -0.25 19.09 4.82
N GLN A 394 -0.90 17.94 4.79
CA GLN A 394 -1.99 17.57 5.68
C GLN A 394 -1.69 16.19 6.25
N GLY A 395 -2.12 15.94 7.48
CA GLY A 395 -2.02 14.63 8.11
C GLY A 395 -1.35 14.70 9.48
N GLU A 396 -1.96 14.05 10.47
CA GLU A 396 -1.48 14.06 11.85
C GLU A 396 -0.11 13.38 12.00
N LEU A 397 0.18 12.36 11.17
CA LEU A 397 1.45 11.61 11.19
C LEU A 397 2.69 12.47 10.93
N ILE A 398 2.55 13.50 10.11
CA ILE A 398 3.63 14.42 9.76
C ILE A 398 3.42 15.79 10.39
N GLN A 399 2.60 15.92 11.44
CA GLN A 399 2.24 17.23 12.00
C GLN A 399 3.47 17.99 12.48
N ASP A 400 4.43 17.34 13.13
CA ASP A 400 5.67 18.01 13.57
C ASP A 400 6.51 18.52 12.38
N LEU A 401 6.46 17.80 11.25
CA LEU A 401 7.06 18.25 10.00
C LEU A 401 6.27 19.40 9.38
N ILE A 402 4.93 19.34 9.39
CA ILE A 402 4.05 20.44 8.95
C ILE A 402 4.32 21.68 9.79
N ASP A 403 4.51 21.53 11.09
CA ASP A 403 4.75 22.61 12.04
C ASP A 403 6.16 23.18 11.84
N GLY A 404 7.17 22.34 11.62
CA GLY A 404 8.52 22.77 11.25
C GLY A 404 8.56 23.51 9.92
N TYR A 405 7.87 22.97 8.92
CA TYR A 405 7.65 23.61 7.64
C TYR A 405 6.93 24.96 7.84
N THR A 406 5.85 25.02 8.60
CA THR A 406 5.07 26.26 8.85
C THR A 406 5.86 27.31 9.66
N ALA A 407 6.66 26.89 10.64
CA ALA A 407 7.58 27.77 11.35
C ALA A 407 8.62 28.36 10.39
N PHE A 408 9.19 27.52 9.51
CA PHE A 408 10.08 27.91 8.42
C PHE A 408 9.40 28.88 7.41
N HIS A 409 8.09 28.72 7.12
CA HIS A 409 7.30 29.62 6.26
C HIS A 409 7.29 31.06 6.78
N SER A 410 7.17 31.23 8.09
CA SER A 410 7.03 32.55 8.70
C SER A 410 8.33 33.36 8.67
N GLN A 411 9.48 32.70 8.49
CA GLN A 411 10.80 33.32 8.66
C GLN A 411 11.60 33.51 7.36
N LEU A 412 11.21 32.87 6.23
CA LEU A 412 11.92 32.97 4.94
C LEU A 412 11.03 33.41 3.76
N PRO A 413 11.39 34.50 3.03
CA PRO A 413 10.56 35.07 1.95
C PRO A 413 10.32 34.16 0.74
N ASP A 414 11.27 33.28 0.38
CA ASP A 414 11.13 32.42 -0.79
C ASP A 414 10.07 31.33 -0.56
N VAL A 415 10.01 30.81 0.67
CA VAL A 415 8.98 29.89 1.16
C VAL A 415 7.61 30.57 1.22
N ALA A 416 7.54 31.78 1.81
CA ALA A 416 6.32 32.59 1.85
C ALA A 416 5.79 33.01 0.46
N SER A 417 6.67 33.02 -0.56
CA SER A 417 6.31 33.23 -1.96
C SER A 417 5.98 31.93 -2.73
N GLY A 418 6.01 30.77 -2.07
CA GLY A 418 5.73 29.45 -2.64
C GLY A 418 6.85 28.86 -3.50
N LYS A 419 8.08 29.38 -3.39
CA LYS A 419 9.23 28.92 -4.18
C LYS A 419 9.97 27.73 -3.58
N THR A 420 9.77 27.42 -2.29
CA THR A 420 10.34 26.26 -1.61
C THR A 420 9.21 25.32 -1.21
N THR A 421 9.35 24.04 -1.51
CA THR A 421 8.34 23.00 -1.26
C THR A 421 8.67 22.17 -0.03
N VAL A 422 7.69 21.40 0.47
CA VAL A 422 7.98 20.24 1.33
C VAL A 422 8.98 19.35 0.58
N PRO A 423 9.89 18.62 1.28
CA PRO A 423 10.81 17.69 0.63
C PRO A 423 10.07 16.76 -0.33
N HIS A 424 10.63 16.59 -1.53
CA HIS A 424 10.14 15.66 -2.54
C HIS A 424 10.31 14.22 -2.06
N ILE A 425 11.45 13.94 -1.41
CA ILE A 425 11.74 12.69 -0.70
C ILE A 425 11.91 13.07 0.77
N LEU A 426 11.14 12.41 1.63
CA LEU A 426 11.12 12.65 3.05
C LEU A 426 11.48 11.36 3.79
N TYR A 427 12.47 11.43 4.65
CA TYR A 427 12.88 10.35 5.53
C TYR A 427 12.65 10.72 7.01
N ASP A 428 12.16 9.82 7.85
CA ASP A 428 12.07 10.15 9.29
C ASP A 428 13.47 10.22 9.93
N GLY A 429 14.31 9.19 9.77
CA GLY A 429 15.65 9.08 10.34
C GLY A 429 15.70 8.60 11.79
N VAL A 430 14.58 8.60 12.53
CA VAL A 430 14.59 8.26 13.97
C VAL A 430 14.95 6.80 14.24
N GLY A 431 14.48 5.87 13.41
CA GLY A 431 14.84 4.45 13.54
C GLY A 431 16.33 4.23 13.33
N GLU A 432 16.92 4.89 12.33
CA GLU A 432 18.36 4.83 12.08
C GLU A 432 19.16 5.52 13.20
N LEU A 433 18.72 6.69 13.68
CA LEU A 433 19.34 7.38 14.82
C LEU A 433 19.48 6.45 16.03
N LEU A 434 18.38 5.82 16.43
CA LEU A 434 18.34 4.95 17.60
C LEU A 434 19.15 3.67 17.38
N ALA A 435 19.14 3.12 16.16
CA ALA A 435 19.94 1.96 15.80
C ALA A 435 21.44 2.25 15.74
N ASN A 436 21.84 3.48 15.38
CA ASN A 436 23.23 3.91 15.29
C ASN A 436 23.78 4.44 16.63
N THR A 437 22.91 4.91 17.53
CA THR A 437 23.33 5.50 18.81
C THR A 437 23.85 4.41 19.75
N PRO A 438 25.11 4.48 20.22
CA PRO A 438 25.65 3.53 21.19
C PRO A 438 24.85 3.55 22.50
N ASN A 439 24.61 2.36 23.08
CA ASN A 439 23.98 2.26 24.39
C ASN A 439 24.87 2.90 25.48
N PRO A 440 24.39 3.88 26.27
CA PRO A 440 25.15 4.47 27.37
C PRO A 440 25.62 3.45 28.42
N GLY A 441 24.89 2.34 28.60
CA GLY A 441 25.24 1.24 29.49
C GLY A 441 26.37 0.32 28.97
N GLY A 442 26.84 0.54 27.73
CA GLY A 442 27.84 -0.27 27.06
C GLY A 442 27.26 -1.47 26.29
N GLY A 443 27.93 -1.84 25.19
CA GLY A 443 27.54 -2.96 24.32
C GLY A 443 26.36 -2.63 23.40
N GLY A 444 26.57 -2.74 22.08
CA GLY A 444 25.54 -2.51 21.06
C GLY A 444 24.99 -1.08 21.00
N SER A 445 23.93 -0.89 20.22
CA SER A 445 23.16 0.34 20.15
C SER A 445 22.00 0.39 21.16
N ILE A 446 21.32 1.53 21.29
CA ILE A 446 20.12 1.69 22.12
C ILE A 446 19.08 0.62 21.77
N MET A 447 18.79 0.42 20.48
CA MET A 447 17.79 -0.55 20.05
C MET A 447 18.22 -2.00 20.29
N GLN A 448 19.51 -2.32 20.15
CA GLN A 448 20.02 -3.65 20.54
C GLN A 448 19.93 -3.87 22.05
N ALA A 449 20.11 -2.82 22.85
CA ALA A 449 19.98 -2.91 24.30
C ALA A 449 18.53 -3.13 24.74
N ILE A 450 17.55 -2.47 24.08
CA ILE A 450 16.12 -2.69 24.33
C ILE A 450 15.74 -4.15 24.00
N ALA A 451 16.03 -4.61 22.79
CA ALA A 451 15.75 -5.99 22.37
C ALA A 451 16.47 -7.03 23.25
N GLY A 452 17.74 -6.76 23.61
CA GLY A 452 18.51 -7.60 24.51
C GLY A 452 17.94 -7.63 25.93
N GLY A 453 17.43 -6.51 26.43
CA GLY A 453 16.75 -6.41 27.72
C GLY A 453 15.46 -7.22 27.76
N ILE A 454 14.67 -7.18 26.69
CA ILE A 454 13.48 -8.02 26.55
C ILE A 454 13.86 -9.51 26.62
N ASN A 455 14.91 -9.92 25.89
CA ASN A 455 15.42 -11.30 25.96
C ASN A 455 15.84 -11.70 27.38
N GLN A 456 16.52 -10.82 28.11
CA GLN A 456 16.95 -11.09 29.49
C GLN A 456 15.75 -11.30 30.41
N ILE A 457 14.77 -10.39 30.38
CA ILE A 457 13.58 -10.49 31.22
C ILE A 457 12.75 -11.72 30.82
N ALA A 458 12.57 -11.99 29.53
CA ALA A 458 11.85 -13.18 29.06
C ALA A 458 12.51 -14.49 29.53
N ALA A 459 13.85 -14.55 29.55
CA ALA A 459 14.60 -15.68 30.09
C ALA A 459 14.37 -15.85 31.60
N GLU A 460 14.39 -14.76 32.36
CA GLU A 460 14.13 -14.78 33.80
C GLU A 460 12.70 -15.20 34.13
N VAL A 461 11.72 -14.68 33.39
CA VAL A 461 10.31 -15.08 33.47
C VAL A 461 10.17 -16.58 33.23
N LYS A 462 10.78 -17.09 32.15
CA LYS A 462 10.73 -18.52 31.81
C LYS A 462 11.39 -19.39 32.88
N ALA A 463 12.47 -18.91 33.50
CA ALA A 463 13.20 -19.65 34.52
C ALA A 463 12.47 -19.70 35.88
N ASN A 464 11.72 -18.66 36.22
CA ASN A 464 11.19 -18.47 37.58
C ASN A 464 9.67 -18.64 37.71
N ILE A 465 8.89 -18.52 36.62
CA ILE A 465 7.42 -18.64 36.64
C ILE A 465 6.99 -20.01 36.09
N PRO A 466 6.43 -20.90 36.94
CA PRO A 466 5.91 -22.18 36.48
C PRO A 466 4.81 -21.97 35.43
N ASN A 467 4.91 -22.67 34.30
CA ASN A 467 3.99 -22.60 33.15
C ASN A 467 4.03 -21.30 32.33
N ALA A 468 5.05 -20.44 32.48
CA ALA A 468 5.24 -19.35 31.53
C ALA A 468 5.33 -19.89 30.09
N PRO A 469 4.70 -19.21 29.10
CA PRO A 469 4.78 -19.60 27.69
C PRO A 469 6.22 -19.79 27.21
N ASP A 470 6.42 -20.58 26.15
CA ASP A 470 7.72 -20.58 25.48
C ASP A 470 7.90 -19.28 24.68
N TYR A 471 9.16 -18.87 24.49
CA TYR A 471 9.51 -17.72 23.67
C TYR A 471 10.69 -18.02 22.77
N THR A 472 10.77 -17.29 21.67
CA THR A 472 11.94 -17.23 20.80
C THR A 472 12.74 -16.00 21.17
N ALA A 473 14.04 -16.16 21.43
CA ALA A 473 14.89 -15.00 21.67
C ALA A 473 14.93 -14.10 20.43
N ILE A 474 14.73 -12.80 20.64
CA ILE A 474 14.79 -11.77 19.61
C ILE A 474 16.16 -11.81 18.93
N ASP A 475 16.15 -11.84 17.60
CA ASP A 475 17.35 -11.74 16.79
C ASP A 475 17.92 -10.32 16.83
N LEU A 476 18.96 -10.13 17.65
CA LEU A 476 19.62 -8.83 17.84
C LEU A 476 20.31 -8.29 16.59
N SER A 477 20.51 -9.10 15.55
CA SER A 477 21.05 -8.64 14.27
C SER A 477 20.08 -7.72 13.53
N LYS A 478 18.76 -7.94 13.68
CA LYS A 478 17.71 -7.08 13.12
C LYS A 478 17.67 -5.67 13.74
N PHE A 479 18.32 -5.50 14.90
CA PHE A 479 18.40 -4.24 15.64
C PHE A 479 19.79 -3.60 15.59
N ALA A 480 20.73 -4.17 14.82
CA ALA A 480 22.09 -3.67 14.71
C ALA A 480 22.16 -2.25 14.10
N PRO A 481 23.25 -1.51 14.34
CA PRO A 481 23.53 -0.27 13.59
C PRO A 481 23.40 -0.47 12.08
N TYR A 482 23.03 0.59 11.38
CA TYR A 482 22.95 0.58 9.94
C TYR A 482 24.35 0.42 9.36
N ALA A 483 24.49 -0.43 8.34
CA ALA A 483 25.72 -0.52 7.58
C ALA A 483 25.89 0.76 6.73
N THR A 484 27.12 1.06 6.32
CA THR A 484 27.43 2.24 5.50
C THR A 484 26.57 2.35 4.23
N ASP A 485 26.19 1.22 3.64
CA ASP A 485 25.31 1.15 2.44
C ASP A 485 23.95 0.50 2.77
N GLY A 486 23.61 0.37 4.05
CA GLY A 486 22.41 -0.34 4.50
C GLY A 486 21.20 0.56 4.80
N GLY A 487 21.32 1.86 4.54
CA GLY A 487 20.31 2.88 4.81
C GLY A 487 19.44 3.21 3.61
N LEU A 488 19.17 4.50 3.44
CA LEU A 488 18.39 5.05 2.34
C LEU A 488 19.32 5.64 1.29
N CYS A 489 19.08 5.36 0.01
CA CYS A 489 19.89 5.84 -1.10
C CYS A 489 18.98 6.53 -2.11
N GLN A 490 19.41 7.68 -2.64
CA GLN A 490 18.71 8.31 -3.75
C GLN A 490 19.66 8.85 -4.83
N SER A 491 19.29 8.70 -6.10
CA SER A 491 20.06 9.23 -7.24
C SER A 491 19.19 9.49 -8.47
N ASP A 492 19.57 10.44 -9.32
CA ASP A 492 18.89 10.70 -10.61
C ASP A 492 17.36 10.89 -10.53
N ASN A 493 16.87 11.43 -9.41
CA ASN A 493 15.44 11.74 -9.24
C ASN A 493 15.15 13.19 -9.63
N GLY A 494 14.14 13.42 -10.48
CA GLY A 494 13.63 14.75 -10.81
C GLY A 494 13.24 14.93 -12.27
N ILE A 495 12.94 16.18 -12.63
CA ILE A 495 12.71 16.64 -14.01
C ILE A 495 13.91 17.51 -14.40
N ASP A 496 14.41 17.38 -15.64
CA ASP A 496 15.49 18.21 -16.19
C ASP A 496 15.37 19.69 -15.77
N GLY A 497 16.28 20.14 -14.90
CA GLY A 497 16.36 21.54 -14.44
C GLY A 497 15.55 21.89 -13.18
N VAL A 498 15.02 20.90 -12.45
CA VAL A 498 14.46 21.09 -11.10
C VAL A 498 15.43 20.51 -10.07
N ASP A 499 15.88 21.34 -9.13
CA ASP A 499 16.67 20.87 -7.98
C ASP A 499 15.76 20.07 -7.04
N LEU A 500 15.90 18.74 -7.05
CA LEU A 500 15.18 17.87 -6.12
C LEU A 500 15.65 18.15 -4.69
N PHE A 501 14.68 18.42 -3.82
CA PHE A 501 14.92 18.63 -2.40
C PHE A 501 14.54 17.37 -1.62
N ALA A 502 15.53 16.69 -1.03
CA ALA A 502 15.35 15.56 -0.14
C ALA A 502 15.74 15.95 1.30
N ALA A 503 15.02 15.41 2.28
CA ALA A 503 15.20 15.74 3.69
C ALA A 503 15.04 14.55 4.63
N SER A 504 15.68 14.65 5.80
CA SER A 504 15.33 13.83 6.97
C SER A 504 14.81 14.67 8.14
N VAL A 505 13.90 14.11 8.95
CA VAL A 505 13.29 14.79 10.11
C VAL A 505 14.22 14.78 11.32
N TYR A 506 14.86 13.63 11.57
CA TYR A 506 15.85 13.42 12.61
C TYR A 506 17.25 13.28 11.99
N GLU A 507 18.27 13.63 12.76
CA GLU A 507 19.64 13.20 12.42
C GLU A 507 19.70 11.68 12.48
N THR A 508 20.54 11.03 11.68
CA THR A 508 20.70 9.56 11.75
C THR A 508 21.95 9.14 12.52
N THR A 509 22.78 10.11 12.88
CA THR A 509 23.97 9.93 13.71
C THR A 509 23.83 10.74 15.00
N ALA A 510 24.15 10.12 16.14
CA ALA A 510 24.11 10.80 17.42
C ALA A 510 25.15 11.94 17.50
N ALA A 511 24.70 13.12 17.91
CA ALA A 511 25.54 14.30 18.10
C ALA A 511 25.05 15.14 19.30
N ALA A 512 25.80 16.20 19.63
CA ALA A 512 25.38 17.11 20.69
C ALA A 512 24.05 17.78 20.32
N GLY A 513 23.02 17.57 21.14
CA GLY A 513 21.69 18.12 20.91
C GLY A 513 20.71 17.17 20.21
N THR A 514 21.13 15.99 19.73
CA THR A 514 20.21 15.03 19.10
C THR A 514 19.26 14.34 20.09
N PHE A 515 19.57 14.43 21.39
CA PHE A 515 18.74 13.91 22.47
C PHE A 515 18.53 14.97 23.56
N VAL A 516 17.31 15.03 24.11
CA VAL A 516 16.96 15.81 25.30
C VAL A 516 16.24 14.86 26.27
N ASP A 517 16.73 14.79 27.51
CA ASP A 517 16.21 13.89 28.56
C ASP A 517 16.07 12.41 28.11
N GLY A 518 16.95 11.98 27.20
CA GLY A 518 16.98 10.61 26.67
C GLY A 518 16.04 10.37 25.48
N ALA A 519 15.21 11.33 25.10
CA ALA A 519 14.35 11.26 23.91
C ALA A 519 15.06 11.88 22.69
N PRO A 520 14.94 11.29 21.50
CA PRO A 520 15.44 11.90 20.28
C PRO A 520 14.65 13.18 19.98
N VAL A 521 15.34 14.23 19.54
CA VAL A 521 14.70 15.48 19.12
C VAL A 521 14.90 15.71 17.64
N THR A 522 13.86 16.22 16.99
CA THR A 522 13.88 16.56 15.57
C THR A 522 14.94 17.62 15.29
N LYS A 523 15.43 17.69 14.05
CA LYS A 523 16.38 18.75 13.65
C LYS A 523 15.81 20.15 13.84
N LEU A 524 14.48 20.29 13.79
CA LEU A 524 13.78 21.53 14.07
C LEU A 524 13.88 21.94 15.55
N GLU A 525 13.64 21.02 16.49
CA GLU A 525 13.68 21.32 17.93
C GLU A 525 15.09 21.71 18.39
N GLN A 526 16.12 21.17 17.73
CA GLN A 526 17.52 21.54 17.94
C GLN A 526 17.81 23.03 17.62
N LEU A 527 16.97 23.69 16.81
CA LEU A 527 17.21 25.04 16.29
C LEU A 527 16.71 26.21 17.15
N THR A 528 16.22 25.98 18.36
CA THR A 528 15.63 27.02 19.23
C THR A 528 16.56 28.20 19.59
N THR A 529 17.78 28.28 19.04
CA THR A 529 18.76 29.37 19.25
C THR A 529 19.46 29.95 18.00
N ASN A 530 19.26 29.43 16.77
CA ASN A 530 19.99 29.95 15.59
C ASN A 530 19.22 29.83 14.25
N THR A 531 18.64 30.93 13.79
CA THR A 531 17.85 31.02 12.54
C THR A 531 18.70 31.07 11.25
N GLY A 532 20.03 31.20 11.34
CA GLY A 532 20.93 31.34 10.19
C GLY A 532 21.25 30.04 9.44
N ILE A 533 20.86 28.88 9.99
CA ILE A 533 21.08 27.53 9.44
C ILE A 533 19.79 26.83 9.02
N ALA A 534 18.63 27.51 9.10
CA ALA A 534 17.33 26.90 8.85
C ALA A 534 17.18 26.27 7.45
N ALA A 535 17.84 26.83 6.42
CA ALA A 535 17.82 26.28 5.06
C ALA A 535 18.64 24.99 4.89
N SER A 536 19.61 24.74 5.77
CA SER A 536 20.46 23.52 5.75
C SER A 536 19.99 22.43 6.72
N VAL A 537 18.94 22.69 7.50
CA VAL A 537 18.52 21.78 8.59
C VAL A 537 17.62 20.66 8.07
N MET A 538 16.76 20.97 7.09
CA MET A 538 15.95 19.95 6.44
C MET A 538 16.65 19.39 5.20
N ALA A 539 17.59 20.10 4.56
CA ALA A 539 18.38 19.50 3.49
C ALA A 539 19.25 18.42 4.09
N ASP A 540 19.23 17.19 3.56
CA ASP A 540 20.04 16.03 3.98
C ASP A 540 21.49 16.43 4.37
N PRO A 541 21.74 16.80 5.64
CA PRO A 541 22.94 17.53 6.01
C PRO A 541 24.08 16.58 6.37
N ASP A 542 23.71 15.37 6.78
CA ASP A 542 24.60 14.25 7.07
C ASP A 542 24.91 13.44 5.79
N GLY A 543 24.20 13.73 4.68
CA GLY A 543 24.36 13.04 3.38
C GLY A 543 23.85 11.60 3.42
N VAL A 544 22.85 11.32 4.25
CA VAL A 544 22.39 9.97 4.58
C VAL A 544 21.62 9.33 3.44
N MET A 545 21.13 10.12 2.49
CA MET A 545 20.51 9.63 1.26
C MET A 545 21.50 9.54 0.10
N ASN A 546 22.80 9.64 0.36
CA ASN A 546 23.86 9.55 -0.64
C ASN A 546 24.74 8.31 -0.39
N CYS A 547 24.41 7.20 -1.02
CA CYS A 547 25.12 5.93 -0.88
C CYS A 547 26.11 5.67 -2.02
N ALA A 548 27.11 4.82 -1.77
CA ALA A 548 28.02 4.34 -2.82
C ALA A 548 27.34 3.32 -3.75
N SER A 549 26.45 2.48 -3.19
CA SER A 549 25.61 1.52 -3.92
C SER A 549 24.25 1.40 -3.23
N GLY A 550 23.16 1.52 -3.99
CA GLY A 550 21.82 1.26 -3.50
C GLY A 550 21.48 -0.22 -3.50
N PHE A 551 20.41 -0.58 -2.79
CA PHE A 551 19.78 -1.89 -2.92
C PHE A 551 19.22 -2.09 -4.34
N GLU A 552 19.57 -3.22 -4.97
CA GLU A 552 19.01 -3.66 -6.24
C GLU A 552 18.18 -4.92 -6.00
N GLY A 553 16.87 -4.83 -6.23
CA GLY A 553 15.94 -5.90 -5.93
C GLY A 553 15.98 -7.00 -7.00
N THR A 554 15.68 -8.24 -6.58
CA THR A 554 15.48 -9.33 -7.54
C THR A 554 14.05 -9.33 -8.06
N ALA A 555 13.86 -9.65 -9.35
CA ALA A 555 12.54 -9.75 -9.95
C ALA A 555 11.62 -10.77 -9.28
N ALA A 556 10.43 -10.31 -8.90
CA ALA A 556 9.36 -11.18 -8.47
C ALA A 556 8.95 -12.11 -9.62
N THR A 557 8.65 -13.36 -9.29
CA THR A 557 8.28 -14.38 -10.29
C THR A 557 7.03 -15.10 -9.81
N VAL A 558 5.91 -14.86 -10.48
CA VAL A 558 4.63 -15.52 -10.19
C VAL A 558 4.52 -16.77 -11.04
N THR A 559 4.25 -17.92 -10.43
CA THR A 559 3.97 -19.17 -11.15
C THR A 559 2.52 -19.57 -10.96
N PHE A 560 1.82 -19.83 -12.07
CA PHE A 560 0.45 -20.33 -12.06
C PHE A 560 0.35 -21.51 -13.05
N ASN A 561 0.05 -22.70 -12.55
CA ASN A 561 0.13 -23.93 -13.33
C ASN A 561 1.52 -24.08 -14.01
N ALA A 562 1.55 -24.12 -15.35
CA ALA A 562 2.78 -24.22 -16.15
C ALA A 562 3.26 -22.87 -16.71
N GLN A 563 2.62 -21.77 -16.31
CA GLN A 563 2.92 -20.42 -16.77
C GLN A 563 3.65 -19.64 -15.68
N THR A 564 4.52 -18.74 -16.12
CA THR A 564 5.27 -17.83 -15.26
C THR A 564 5.03 -16.41 -15.74
N PHE A 565 4.87 -15.48 -14.80
CA PHE A 565 4.58 -14.08 -15.04
C PHE A 565 5.57 -13.17 -14.31
N GLY A 566 5.83 -12.00 -14.88
CA GLY A 566 6.70 -10.97 -14.33
C GLY A 566 7.94 -10.69 -15.19
N CYS A 567 8.84 -9.88 -14.62
CA CYS A 567 10.03 -9.37 -15.31
C CYS A 567 11.00 -10.46 -15.80
N SER A 568 11.06 -11.60 -15.11
CA SER A 568 11.88 -12.75 -15.51
C SER A 568 11.22 -13.63 -16.57
N ALA A 569 9.99 -13.32 -16.97
CA ALA A 569 9.14 -14.13 -17.83
C ALA A 569 8.47 -13.31 -18.95
N ASP A 570 7.15 -13.08 -18.86
CA ASP A 570 6.35 -12.49 -19.92
C ASP A 570 6.60 -10.98 -20.14
N ASP A 571 7.25 -10.29 -19.19
CA ASP A 571 7.65 -8.89 -19.31
C ASP A 571 9.15 -8.67 -19.49
N SER A 572 9.92 -9.71 -19.82
CA SER A 572 11.39 -9.62 -20.02
C SER A 572 11.84 -8.61 -21.08
N SER A 573 10.90 -8.06 -21.87
CA SER A 573 11.16 -6.99 -22.83
C SER A 573 10.95 -5.57 -22.30
N ASN A 574 10.36 -5.40 -21.11
CA ASN A 574 10.28 -4.09 -20.47
C ASN A 574 11.70 -3.66 -20.07
N PRO A 575 12.19 -2.48 -20.54
CA PRO A 575 13.53 -2.00 -20.20
C PRO A 575 13.79 -1.91 -18.69
N SER A 576 12.78 -1.57 -17.89
CA SER A 576 12.91 -1.47 -16.43
C SER A 576 13.06 -2.82 -15.75
N CYS A 577 12.64 -3.92 -16.38
CA CYS A 577 12.85 -5.27 -15.86
C CYS A 577 14.31 -5.74 -15.91
N ALA A 578 15.16 -5.06 -16.68
CA ALA A 578 16.57 -5.40 -16.88
C ALA A 578 17.53 -4.54 -16.04
N LEU A 579 16.98 -3.60 -15.26
CA LEU A 579 17.73 -2.73 -14.36
C LEU A 579 17.98 -3.42 -13.02
#